data_AF-A0A954MJ61-F1
#
_entry.id   AF-A0A954MJ61-F1
#
_cell.length_a   1.000
_cell.length_b   1.000
_cell.length_c   1.000
_cell.angle_alpha   90.00
_cell.angle_beta   90.00
_cell.angle_gamma   90.00
#
_symmetry.space_group_name_H-M   'P 1'
#
loop_
_entity.id
_entity.type
_entity.pdbx_description
1 polymer ?
#
loop_
_entity_poly.entity_id
_entity_poly.type
_entity_poly.pdbx_seq_one_letter_code
_entity_poly.pdbx_strand_id
1 'polypeptide(L)'
;MNERDHKSSPLKIGVMGGAGADIPQESLRKAEQLGASVADAGCVVITGACPGLPLAAARGAQGRGGTVIGISPALSLDEHAFKYESPTLAHDVLIFTGSGLMGREVVNIRSSDIVVIVGGSTGTLGELAIAYDEGKLIGVLTGTGGITNIVADILKACNKQTGARVVYDDDPAQLICTLLQIYRTEHFRHPSVFCRNTTSASSTPTDGSTQDVVCGMWVPPRGAAARRSRNGTRYVFCSLECAERFDLDPSQWISTGGDGGKQQHASTSME
;
A
#
# COMPACT_ATOMS: atom_id res chain seq x y z
N MET A 1 -18.36 2.57 32.61
CA MET A 1 -17.26 1.59 32.65
C MET A 1 -17.01 1.11 31.22
N ASN A 2 -15.88 1.56 30.68
CA ASN A 2 -15.12 1.14 29.50
C ASN A 2 -15.83 0.99 28.14
N GLU A 3 -15.90 2.12 27.42
CA GLU A 3 -15.65 2.12 25.97
C GLU A 3 -14.29 1.46 25.74
N ARG A 4 -14.28 0.27 25.12
CA ARG A 4 -13.05 -0.31 24.59
C ARG A 4 -12.73 0.48 23.33
N ASP A 5 -11.81 1.45 23.45
CA ASP A 5 -11.11 2.03 22.30
C ASP A 5 -10.68 0.88 21.39
N HIS A 6 -11.30 0.80 20.21
CA HIS A 6 -10.97 -0.20 19.21
C HIS A 6 -9.61 0.17 18.64
N LYS A 7 -8.52 -0.22 19.32
CA LYS A 7 -7.15 0.01 18.86
C LYS A 7 -7.01 -0.61 17.47
N SER A 8 -7.01 0.23 16.44
CA SER A 8 -6.75 -0.20 15.07
C SER A 8 -5.36 -0.83 15.02
N SER A 9 -5.22 -2.00 14.41
CA SER A 9 -3.91 -2.64 14.22
C SER A 9 -2.95 -1.68 13.52
N PRO A 10 -1.67 -1.61 13.93
CA PRO A 10 -0.69 -0.73 13.31
C PRO A 10 -0.47 -1.09 11.83
N LEU A 11 -0.15 -0.07 11.03
CA LEU A 11 0.24 -0.27 9.63
C LEU A 11 1.57 -1.02 9.57
N LYS A 12 1.69 -1.90 8.58
CA LYS A 12 2.87 -2.74 8.34
C LYS A 12 3.55 -2.24 7.08
N ILE A 13 4.80 -1.81 7.20
CA ILE A 13 5.61 -1.37 6.06
C ILE A 13 6.68 -2.41 5.84
N GLY A 14 6.62 -3.08 4.68
CA GLY A 14 7.65 -4.02 4.28
C GLY A 14 8.83 -3.28 3.68
N VAL A 15 10.06 -3.69 4.03
CA VAL A 15 11.30 -3.17 3.46
C VAL A 15 12.04 -4.29 2.72
N MET A 16 12.22 -4.09 1.42
CA MET A 16 12.66 -5.07 0.44
C MET A 16 13.97 -4.58 -0.16
N GLY A 17 14.97 -5.46 -0.22
CA GLY A 17 16.29 -5.03 -0.68
C GLY A 17 17.30 -6.17 -0.72
N GLY A 18 18.45 -5.86 -1.31
CA GLY A 18 19.54 -6.82 -1.50
C GLY A 18 20.18 -7.28 -0.19
N ALA A 19 20.60 -8.55 -0.18
CA ALA A 19 21.33 -9.20 0.91
C ALA A 19 22.81 -9.48 0.58
N GLY A 20 23.34 -8.92 -0.52
CA GLY A 20 24.71 -9.16 -0.99
C GLY A 20 25.78 -8.52 -0.11
N ALA A 21 27.03 -8.98 -0.24
CA ALA A 21 28.16 -8.45 0.54
C ALA A 21 28.60 -7.05 0.09
N ASP A 22 28.41 -6.71 -1.19
CA ASP A 22 28.91 -5.48 -1.81
C ASP A 22 27.93 -4.30 -1.73
N ILE A 23 27.17 -4.18 -0.64
CA ILE A 23 26.21 -3.09 -0.45
C ILE A 23 26.97 -1.84 0.04
N PRO A 24 26.84 -0.69 -0.65
CA PRO A 24 27.47 0.55 -0.21
C PRO A 24 27.04 0.96 1.20
N GLN A 25 27.98 1.48 1.99
CA GLN A 25 27.71 1.93 3.36
C GLN A 25 26.64 3.02 3.44
N GLU A 26 26.57 3.88 2.41
CA GLU A 26 25.51 4.88 2.31
C GLU A 26 24.12 4.24 2.18
N SER A 27 23.97 3.21 1.34
CA SER A 27 22.70 2.49 1.20
C SER A 27 22.30 1.79 2.50
N LEU A 28 23.26 1.23 3.26
CA LEU A 28 23.00 0.66 4.58
C LEU A 28 22.51 1.73 5.57
N ARG A 29 23.14 2.91 5.61
CA ARG A 29 22.69 4.02 6.46
C ARG A 29 21.30 4.50 6.10
N LYS A 30 21.00 4.65 4.81
CA LYS A 30 19.67 5.04 4.34
C LYS A 30 18.62 3.99 4.72
N ALA A 31 18.93 2.69 4.61
CA ALA A 31 18.04 1.62 5.03
C ALA A 31 17.80 1.62 6.56
N GLU A 32 18.84 1.87 7.36
CA GLU A 32 18.71 2.00 8.81
C GLU A 32 17.83 3.21 9.19
N GLN A 33 18.06 4.37 8.57
CA GLN A 33 17.22 5.57 8.74
C GLN A 33 15.77 5.34 8.29
N LEU A 34 15.56 4.57 7.22
CA LEU A 34 14.23 4.18 6.76
C LEU A 34 13.51 3.37 7.84
N GLY A 35 14.14 2.33 8.38
CA GLY A 35 13.58 1.52 9.46
C GLY A 35 13.25 2.35 10.71
N ALA A 36 14.15 3.25 11.10
CA ALA A 36 13.92 4.18 12.20
C ALA A 36 12.70 5.09 11.94
N SER A 37 12.56 5.61 10.71
CA SER A 37 11.44 6.47 10.33
C SER A 37 10.09 5.74 10.34
N VAL A 38 10.07 4.45 9.95
CA VAL A 38 8.87 3.60 10.07
C VAL A 38 8.47 3.43 11.54
N ALA A 39 9.44 3.14 12.41
CA ALA A 39 9.21 2.96 13.84
C ALA A 39 8.75 4.26 14.53
N ASP A 40 9.38 5.39 14.22
CA ASP A 40 9.01 6.71 14.74
C ASP A 40 7.57 7.10 14.32
N ALA A 41 7.09 6.59 13.18
CA ALA A 41 5.71 6.74 12.74
C ALA A 41 4.70 5.77 13.39
N GLY A 42 5.13 4.95 14.36
CA GLY A 42 4.30 3.97 15.06
C GLY A 42 3.86 2.78 14.20
N CYS A 43 4.58 2.51 13.11
CA CYS A 43 4.30 1.41 12.20
C CYS A 43 5.19 0.19 12.51
N VAL A 44 4.73 -0.99 12.07
CA VAL A 44 5.49 -2.24 12.15
C VAL A 44 6.37 -2.37 10.91
N VAL A 45 7.63 -2.77 11.09
CA VAL A 45 8.52 -3.11 9.97
C VAL A 45 8.40 -4.60 9.65
N ILE A 46 8.23 -4.94 8.38
CA ILE A 46 8.32 -6.32 7.88
C ILE A 46 9.55 -6.44 6.97
N THR A 47 10.33 -7.50 7.12
CA THR A 47 11.52 -7.76 6.29
C THR A 47 11.55 -9.21 5.82
N GLY A 48 12.44 -9.50 4.86
CA GLY A 48 12.81 -10.86 4.49
C GLY A 48 13.73 -11.58 5.49
N ALA A 49 13.91 -11.07 6.72
CA ALA A 49 14.75 -11.71 7.74
C ALA A 49 16.12 -12.18 7.21
N CYS A 50 16.78 -11.38 6.37
CA CYS A 50 18.03 -11.72 5.70
C CYS A 50 19.07 -10.61 5.92
N PRO A 51 20.37 -10.87 5.66
CA PRO A 51 21.42 -9.86 5.78
C PRO A 51 21.23 -8.65 4.85
N GLY A 52 22.14 -7.68 4.93
CA GLY A 52 22.16 -6.52 4.03
C GLY A 52 21.11 -5.45 4.37
N LEU A 53 20.45 -4.91 3.35
CA LEU A 53 19.52 -3.78 3.50
C LEU A 53 18.31 -4.11 4.41
N PRO A 54 17.68 -5.29 4.32
CA PRO A 54 16.58 -5.65 5.23
C PRO A 54 17.00 -5.69 6.70
N LEU A 55 18.20 -6.22 7.00
CA LEU A 55 18.73 -6.21 8.38
C LEU A 55 19.07 -4.80 8.86
N ALA A 56 19.58 -3.92 8.00
CA ALA A 56 19.84 -2.53 8.35
C ALA A 56 18.55 -1.80 8.75
N ALA A 57 17.48 -1.98 7.97
CA ALA A 57 16.16 -1.44 8.31
C ALA A 57 15.60 -2.03 9.61
N ALA A 58 15.72 -3.34 9.82
CA ALA A 58 15.34 -4.00 11.06
C ALA A 58 16.05 -3.38 12.28
N ARG A 59 17.36 -3.16 12.20
CA ARG A 59 18.16 -2.54 13.27
C ARG A 59 17.73 -1.10 13.54
N GLY A 60 17.50 -0.31 12.49
CA GLY A 60 17.04 1.07 12.63
C GLY A 60 15.70 1.17 13.38
N ALA A 61 14.76 0.30 13.02
CA ALA A 61 13.47 0.21 13.70
C ALA A 61 13.61 -0.24 15.17
N GLN A 62 14.40 -1.29 15.41
CA GLN A 62 14.66 -1.78 16.77
C GLN A 62 15.34 -0.71 17.65
N GLY A 63 16.26 0.08 17.09
CA GLY A 63 16.92 1.19 17.79
C GLY A 63 15.97 2.30 18.24
N ARG A 64 14.77 2.36 17.67
CA ARG A 64 13.67 3.26 18.06
C ARG A 64 12.59 2.57 18.92
N GLY A 65 12.79 1.31 19.29
CA GLY A 65 11.79 0.51 20.00
C GLY A 65 10.59 0.12 19.14
N GLY A 66 10.73 0.18 17.80
CA GLY A 66 9.71 -0.28 16.86
C GLY A 66 9.61 -1.80 16.82
N THR A 67 8.44 -2.30 16.41
CA THR A 67 8.21 -3.74 16.24
C THR A 67 8.68 -4.20 14.86
N VAL A 68 9.48 -5.27 14.82
CA VAL A 68 10.03 -5.84 13.59
C VAL A 68 9.63 -7.31 13.44
N ILE A 69 9.02 -7.64 12.30
CA ILE A 69 8.63 -9.00 11.92
C ILE A 69 9.50 -9.46 10.74
N GLY A 70 10.21 -10.56 10.91
CA GLY A 70 11.01 -11.18 9.85
C GLY A 70 10.29 -12.37 9.22
N ILE A 71 10.11 -12.36 7.91
CA ILE A 71 9.56 -13.49 7.16
C ILE A 71 10.72 -14.33 6.63
N SER A 72 10.92 -15.50 7.22
CA SER A 72 12.03 -16.40 6.91
C SER A 72 11.65 -17.42 5.82
N PRO A 73 12.60 -17.82 4.95
CA PRO A 73 12.37 -18.87 3.96
C PRO A 73 12.38 -20.28 4.57
N ALA A 74 12.89 -20.40 5.81
CA ALA A 74 13.15 -21.65 6.50
C ALA A 74 11.89 -22.24 7.14
N LEU A 75 11.97 -23.51 7.52
CA LEU A 75 11.00 -24.27 8.31
C LEU A 75 11.21 -24.14 9.83
N SER A 76 12.41 -23.72 10.25
CA SER A 76 12.78 -23.60 11.66
C SER A 76 13.88 -22.56 11.86
N LEU A 77 14.13 -22.20 13.13
CA LEU A 77 15.25 -21.33 13.52
C LEU A 77 16.60 -21.93 13.15
N ASP A 78 16.73 -23.26 13.22
CA ASP A 78 17.96 -23.98 12.86
C ASP A 78 18.26 -23.83 11.37
N GLU A 79 17.29 -24.14 10.52
CA GLU A 79 17.45 -23.99 9.07
C GLU A 79 17.66 -22.51 8.68
N HIS A 80 16.99 -21.58 9.36
CA HIS A 80 17.19 -20.14 9.19
C HIS A 80 18.65 -19.73 9.42
N ALA A 81 19.22 -20.14 10.55
CA ALA A 81 20.57 -19.73 10.95
C ALA A 81 21.67 -20.45 10.16
N PHE A 82 21.51 -21.76 9.89
CA PHE A 82 22.60 -22.58 9.37
C PHE A 82 22.51 -22.88 7.88
N LYS A 83 21.31 -22.99 7.30
CA LYS A 83 21.16 -23.22 5.84
C LYS A 83 21.06 -21.91 5.08
N TYR A 84 20.31 -20.95 5.61
CA TYR A 84 20.10 -19.65 4.97
C TYR A 84 21.02 -18.55 5.50
N GLU A 85 21.88 -18.87 6.49
CA GLU A 85 22.84 -17.93 7.10
C GLU A 85 22.18 -16.59 7.47
N SER A 86 20.93 -16.66 7.89
CA SER A 86 20.08 -15.51 8.09
C SER A 86 20.17 -15.01 9.54
N PRO A 87 20.05 -13.69 9.75
CA PRO A 87 20.24 -13.09 11.06
C PRO A 87 19.11 -13.44 12.03
N THR A 88 19.47 -13.94 13.20
CA THR A 88 18.55 -14.25 14.31
C THR A 88 18.31 -13.07 15.26
N LEU A 89 18.81 -11.89 14.91
CA LEU A 89 18.77 -10.66 15.70
C LEU A 89 18.00 -9.55 14.97
N ALA A 90 17.62 -8.51 15.70
CA ALA A 90 16.84 -7.35 15.21
C ALA A 90 15.41 -7.64 14.73
N HIS A 91 14.87 -8.82 15.04
CA HIS A 91 13.48 -9.18 14.78
C HIS A 91 12.82 -9.59 16.10
N ASP A 92 11.63 -9.05 16.39
CA ASP A 92 10.85 -9.45 17.57
C ASP A 92 10.11 -10.76 17.32
N VAL A 93 9.71 -10.98 16.07
CA VAL A 93 9.02 -12.18 15.61
C VAL A 93 9.64 -12.68 14.31
N LEU A 94 9.96 -13.97 14.26
CA LEU A 94 10.33 -14.67 13.03
C LEU A 94 9.19 -15.60 12.61
N ILE A 95 8.77 -15.49 11.35
CA ILE A 95 7.77 -16.36 10.72
C ILE A 95 8.49 -17.31 9.76
N PHE A 96 8.52 -18.60 10.09
CA PHE A 96 9.14 -19.64 9.28
C PHE A 96 8.15 -20.18 8.23
N THR A 97 8.35 -19.82 6.96
CA THR A 97 7.40 -20.14 5.89
C THR A 97 7.63 -21.50 5.24
N GLY A 98 8.84 -22.05 5.34
CA GLY A 98 9.26 -23.25 4.62
C GLY A 98 9.17 -23.15 3.09
N SER A 99 9.00 -21.96 2.55
CA SER A 99 8.66 -21.72 1.14
C SER A 99 9.89 -21.38 0.29
N GLY A 100 11.09 -21.47 0.86
CA GLY A 100 12.32 -21.07 0.18
C GLY A 100 12.42 -19.56 -0.05
N LEU A 101 13.49 -19.11 -0.70
CA LEU A 101 13.79 -17.68 -0.85
C LEU A 101 12.70 -16.94 -1.63
N MET A 102 12.27 -17.49 -2.76
CA MET A 102 11.27 -16.88 -3.64
C MET A 102 9.84 -17.03 -3.09
N GLY A 103 9.47 -18.21 -2.57
CA GLY A 103 8.11 -18.43 -2.06
C GLY A 103 7.77 -17.55 -0.87
N ARG A 104 8.78 -17.21 -0.04
CA ARG A 104 8.63 -16.29 1.08
C ARG A 104 8.30 -14.85 0.65
N GLU A 105 8.75 -14.41 -0.52
CA GLU A 105 8.53 -13.04 -1.02
C GLU A 105 7.03 -12.72 -1.07
N VAL A 106 6.21 -13.65 -1.54
CA VAL A 106 4.73 -13.49 -1.60
C VAL A 106 4.13 -13.22 -0.22
N VAL A 107 4.55 -13.97 0.80
CA VAL A 107 4.08 -13.78 2.18
C VAL A 107 4.51 -12.42 2.71
N ASN A 108 5.74 -11.99 2.41
CA ASN A 108 6.27 -10.70 2.82
C ASN A 108 5.47 -9.53 2.20
N ILE A 109 5.27 -9.55 0.87
CA ILE A 109 4.49 -8.53 0.15
C ILE A 109 3.04 -8.48 0.65
N ARG A 110 2.38 -9.63 0.80
CA ARG A 110 0.98 -9.70 1.21
C ARG A 110 0.74 -9.25 2.65
N SER A 111 1.71 -9.50 3.52
CA SER A 111 1.64 -9.08 4.93
C SER A 111 1.91 -7.59 5.13
N SER A 112 2.42 -6.91 4.10
CA SER A 112 2.74 -5.49 4.11
C SER A 112 1.58 -4.64 3.57
N ASP A 113 1.20 -3.58 4.29
CA ASP A 113 0.22 -2.60 3.81
C ASP A 113 0.85 -1.68 2.75
N ILE A 114 2.11 -1.30 2.96
CA ILE A 114 2.96 -0.50 2.08
C ILE A 114 4.27 -1.26 1.85
N VAL A 115 4.79 -1.23 0.63
CA VAL A 115 6.05 -1.88 0.25
C VAL A 115 7.08 -0.80 -0.05
N VAL A 116 8.29 -0.89 0.52
CA VAL A 116 9.40 0.01 0.20
C VAL A 116 10.56 -0.78 -0.38
N ILE A 117 10.98 -0.41 -1.59
CA ILE A 117 12.10 -0.99 -2.31
C ILE A 117 13.37 -0.17 -2.06
N VAL A 118 14.44 -0.84 -1.65
CA VAL A 118 15.75 -0.24 -1.35
C VAL A 118 16.84 -1.05 -2.03
N GLY A 119 17.65 -0.39 -2.86
CA GLY A 119 18.74 -1.00 -3.60
C GLY A 119 18.34 -2.25 -4.38
N GLY A 120 19.14 -3.30 -4.22
CA GLY A 120 18.74 -4.67 -4.57
C GLY A 120 19.12 -5.15 -5.97
N SER A 121 18.80 -6.42 -6.22
CA SER A 121 19.10 -7.15 -7.46
C SER A 121 17.86 -7.96 -7.87
N THR A 122 18.04 -9.12 -8.50
CA THR A 122 16.95 -9.95 -9.06
C THR A 122 15.88 -10.36 -8.05
N GLY A 123 16.24 -10.68 -6.80
CA GLY A 123 15.25 -10.97 -5.75
C GLY A 123 14.35 -9.77 -5.45
N THR A 124 14.95 -8.59 -5.29
CA THR A 124 14.23 -7.33 -5.09
C THR A 124 13.35 -6.96 -6.29
N LEU A 125 13.79 -7.30 -7.50
CA LEU A 125 12.96 -7.19 -8.71
C LEU A 125 11.74 -8.12 -8.65
N GLY A 126 11.89 -9.34 -8.15
CA GLY A 126 10.78 -10.27 -7.89
C GLY A 126 9.76 -9.70 -6.90
N GLU A 127 10.26 -9.16 -5.78
CA GLU A 127 9.43 -8.48 -4.77
C GLU A 127 8.68 -7.27 -5.35
N LEU A 128 9.36 -6.45 -6.16
CA LEU A 128 8.74 -5.33 -6.88
C LEU A 128 7.64 -5.81 -7.83
N ALA A 129 7.90 -6.86 -8.61
CA ALA A 129 6.94 -7.40 -9.58
C ALA A 129 5.67 -7.89 -8.87
N ILE A 130 5.80 -8.62 -7.75
CA ILE A 130 4.67 -9.07 -6.95
C ILE A 130 3.89 -7.87 -6.40
N ALA A 131 4.58 -6.89 -5.79
CA ALA A 131 3.94 -5.71 -5.22
C ALA A 131 3.20 -4.89 -6.29
N TYR A 132 3.80 -4.74 -7.46
CA TYR A 132 3.21 -4.03 -8.59
C TYR A 132 1.98 -4.76 -9.12
N ASP A 133 2.06 -6.07 -9.34
CA ASP A 133 0.94 -6.87 -9.83
C ASP A 133 -0.23 -6.95 -8.85
N GLU A 134 0.03 -6.85 -7.53
CA GLU A 134 -1.01 -6.82 -6.50
C GLU A 134 -1.60 -5.43 -6.23
N GLY A 135 -1.14 -4.39 -6.94
CA GLY A 135 -1.69 -3.04 -6.81
C GLY A 135 -1.31 -2.35 -5.50
N LYS A 136 -0.12 -2.64 -4.96
CA LYS A 136 0.36 -2.05 -3.68
C LYS A 136 0.75 -0.58 -3.84
N LEU A 137 0.78 0.13 -2.71
CA LEU A 137 1.49 1.39 -2.59
C LEU A 137 2.98 1.08 -2.41
N ILE A 138 3.80 1.56 -3.32
CA ILE A 138 5.22 1.23 -3.40
C ILE A 138 6.05 2.51 -3.23
N GLY A 139 6.93 2.51 -2.23
CA GLY A 139 8.02 3.48 -2.12
C GLY A 139 9.28 2.96 -2.78
N VAL A 140 10.02 3.83 -3.46
CA VAL A 140 11.35 3.53 -4.00
C VAL A 140 12.32 4.53 -3.39
N LEU A 141 13.22 4.04 -2.53
CA LEU A 141 14.25 4.86 -1.91
C LEU A 141 15.42 5.01 -2.88
N THR A 142 15.42 6.11 -3.63
CA THR A 142 16.42 6.39 -4.67
C THR A 142 17.78 6.75 -4.07
N GLY A 143 18.83 6.72 -4.90
CA GLY A 143 20.20 6.89 -4.44
C GLY A 143 20.73 5.70 -3.61
N THR A 144 20.09 4.52 -3.69
CA THR A 144 20.53 3.30 -2.99
C THR A 144 21.10 2.22 -3.92
N GLY A 145 21.12 2.47 -5.22
CA GLY A 145 21.76 1.66 -6.26
C GLY A 145 20.91 0.48 -6.76
N GLY A 146 21.49 -0.39 -7.60
CA GLY A 146 20.80 -1.60 -8.05
C GLY A 146 19.49 -1.33 -8.79
N ILE A 147 18.45 -2.12 -8.48
CA ILE A 147 17.14 -2.04 -9.15
C ILE A 147 16.47 -0.68 -8.98
N THR A 148 16.67 0.04 -7.87
CA THR A 148 16.01 1.35 -7.65
C THR A 148 16.30 2.38 -8.74
N ASN A 149 17.44 2.25 -9.43
CA ASN A 149 17.83 3.17 -10.51
C ASN A 149 17.02 2.97 -11.80
N ILE A 150 16.40 1.80 -11.98
CA ILE A 150 15.74 1.41 -13.23
C ILE A 150 14.27 1.03 -13.04
N VAL A 151 13.70 1.19 -11.84
CA VAL A 151 12.30 0.86 -11.55
C VAL A 151 11.34 1.55 -12.53
N ALA A 152 11.53 2.85 -12.78
CA ALA A 152 10.66 3.60 -13.68
C ALA A 152 10.67 3.03 -15.11
N ASP A 153 11.85 2.64 -15.62
CA ASP A 153 12.00 2.05 -16.95
C ASP A 153 11.40 0.65 -17.02
N ILE A 154 11.59 -0.17 -15.98
CA ILE A 154 10.99 -1.51 -15.88
C ILE A 154 9.46 -1.41 -15.93
N LEU A 155 8.87 -0.56 -15.08
CA LEU A 155 7.40 -0.44 -15.01
C LEU A 155 6.82 0.13 -16.31
N LYS A 156 7.52 1.07 -16.94
CA LYS A 156 7.18 1.58 -18.27
C LYS A 156 7.21 0.47 -19.33
N ALA A 157 8.21 -0.41 -19.29
CA ALA A 157 8.32 -1.54 -20.21
C ALA A 157 7.22 -2.60 -19.97
N CYS A 158 6.80 -2.82 -18.72
CA CYS A 158 5.70 -3.73 -18.40
C CYS A 158 4.35 -3.26 -18.97
N ASN A 159 4.12 -1.94 -19.02
CA ASN A 159 2.92 -1.31 -19.59
C ASN A 159 1.59 -1.98 -19.16
N LYS A 160 1.47 -2.30 -17.86
CA LYS A 160 0.33 -3.01 -17.28
C LYS A 160 -0.34 -2.13 -16.24
N GLN A 161 -1.65 -1.93 -16.36
CA GLN A 161 -2.42 -1.20 -15.35
C GLN A 161 -2.83 -2.15 -14.21
N THR A 162 -2.22 -1.99 -13.04
CA THR A 162 -2.43 -2.87 -11.87
C THR A 162 -3.12 -2.17 -10.71
N GLY A 163 -3.24 -0.83 -10.75
CA GLY A 163 -3.68 -0.02 -9.62
C GLY A 163 -2.58 0.27 -8.60
N ALA A 164 -1.36 -0.22 -8.81
CA ALA A 164 -0.23 0.14 -7.97
C ALA A 164 0.13 1.61 -8.14
N ARG A 165 0.54 2.23 -7.04
CA ARG A 165 1.10 3.59 -7.07
C ARG A 165 2.53 3.56 -6.58
N VAL A 166 3.41 4.26 -7.29
CA VAL A 166 4.83 4.30 -6.97
C VAL A 166 5.26 5.72 -6.61
N VAL A 167 5.95 5.86 -5.49
CA VAL A 167 6.49 7.12 -4.95
C VAL A 167 8.00 6.98 -4.87
N TYR A 168 8.73 8.02 -5.28
CA TYR A 168 10.18 8.04 -5.30
C TYR A 168 10.68 9.20 -4.43
N ASP A 169 11.66 8.93 -3.59
CA ASP A 169 12.36 9.94 -2.79
C ASP A 169 13.75 9.41 -2.45
N ASP A 170 14.73 10.27 -2.17
CA ASP A 170 16.06 9.86 -1.72
C ASP A 170 16.28 10.04 -0.21
N ASP A 171 15.37 10.76 0.47
CA ASP A 171 15.31 10.91 1.92
C ASP A 171 14.35 9.88 2.54
N PRO A 172 14.85 9.03 3.46
CA PRO A 172 14.02 7.98 4.07
C PRO A 172 12.80 8.51 4.86
N ALA A 173 12.93 9.66 5.54
CA ALA A 173 11.86 10.17 6.38
C ALA A 173 10.75 10.82 5.55
N GLN A 174 11.12 11.60 4.52
CA GLN A 174 10.15 12.17 3.56
C GLN A 174 9.40 11.09 2.79
N LEU A 175 10.10 10.02 2.38
CA LEU A 175 9.47 8.89 1.71
C LEU A 175 8.36 8.28 2.58
N ILE A 176 8.66 7.96 3.84
CA ILE A 176 7.69 7.37 4.77
C ILE A 176 6.54 8.34 5.06
N CYS A 177 6.83 9.63 5.29
CA CYS A 177 5.82 10.65 5.51
C CYS A 177 4.81 10.70 4.35
N THR A 178 5.33 10.78 3.11
CA THR A 178 4.54 10.85 1.89
C THR A 178 3.71 9.57 1.67
N LEU A 179 4.31 8.40 1.85
CA LEU A 179 3.62 7.12 1.72
C LEU A 179 2.47 6.98 2.73
N LEU A 180 2.70 7.37 3.99
CA LEU A 180 1.68 7.32 5.03
C LEU A 180 0.55 8.32 4.77
N GLN A 181 0.88 9.52 4.30
CA GLN A 181 -0.12 10.49 3.88
C GLN A 181 -0.99 9.90 2.78
N ILE A 182 -0.39 9.44 1.68
CA ILE A 182 -1.09 8.80 0.56
C ILE A 182 -1.92 7.61 1.02
N TYR A 183 -1.39 6.75 1.89
CA TYR A 183 -2.12 5.58 2.38
C TYR A 183 -3.37 5.98 3.16
N ARG A 184 -3.27 7.01 4.02
CA ARG A 184 -4.35 7.50 4.86
C ARG A 184 -5.39 8.33 4.11
N THR A 185 -5.01 9.00 3.02
CA THR A 185 -5.91 9.90 2.27
C THR A 185 -6.48 9.27 1.00
N GLU A 186 -5.73 8.41 0.32
CA GLU A 186 -6.00 8.05 -1.08
C GLU A 186 -5.91 6.54 -1.36
N HIS A 187 -4.94 5.82 -0.78
CA HIS A 187 -4.55 4.48 -1.25
C HIS A 187 -5.22 3.30 -0.53
N PHE A 188 -6.06 3.52 0.48
CA PHE A 188 -6.89 2.42 1.02
C PHE A 188 -7.87 1.81 -0.01
N ARG A 189 -7.88 2.29 -1.26
CA ARG A 189 -8.95 2.02 -2.23
C ARG A 189 -8.69 0.94 -3.29
N HIS A 190 -7.47 0.40 -3.46
CA HIS A 190 -7.17 -0.39 -4.69
C HIS A 190 -6.25 -1.63 -4.67
N PRO A 191 -5.75 -2.21 -3.56
CA PRO A 191 -5.14 -3.54 -3.69
C PRO A 191 -6.23 -4.56 -4.02
N SER A 192 -6.01 -5.40 -5.04
CA SER A 192 -6.99 -6.33 -5.67
C SER A 192 -7.72 -7.30 -4.72
N VAL A 193 -7.34 -7.30 -3.43
CA VAL A 193 -7.86 -8.16 -2.35
C VAL A 193 -8.78 -7.44 -1.36
N PHE A 194 -8.89 -6.10 -1.41
CA PHE A 194 -9.88 -5.38 -0.61
C PHE A 194 -11.25 -5.50 -1.29
N CYS A 195 -11.99 -6.55 -0.95
CA CYS A 195 -13.33 -6.79 -1.48
C CYS A 195 -14.38 -5.79 -0.97
N ARG A 196 -14.03 -4.93 -0.01
CA ARG A 196 -14.87 -3.80 0.39
C ARG A 196 -14.66 -2.71 -0.65
N ASN A 197 -15.66 -2.55 -1.52
CA ASN A 197 -15.74 -1.66 -2.70
C ASN A 197 -15.44 -2.29 -4.08
N THR A 198 -15.20 -3.60 -4.20
CA THR A 198 -15.32 -4.29 -5.50
C THR A 198 -16.81 -4.56 -5.79
N THR A 199 -17.56 -3.52 -6.06
CA THR A 199 -18.87 -3.62 -6.71
C THR A 199 -18.68 -3.25 -8.17
N SER A 200 -19.40 -3.94 -9.06
CA SER A 200 -19.39 -3.80 -10.52
C SER A 200 -19.92 -2.45 -11.00
N ALA A 201 -19.49 -1.36 -10.38
CA ALA A 201 -19.85 0.00 -10.73
C ALA A 201 -18.93 0.46 -11.86
N SER A 202 -19.55 0.96 -12.93
CA SER A 202 -18.88 1.42 -14.14
C SER A 202 -18.90 2.96 -14.19
N SER A 203 -17.94 3.55 -14.91
CA SER A 203 -18.02 4.97 -15.30
C SER A 203 -19.10 5.23 -16.36
N THR A 204 -19.62 4.18 -16.99
CA THR A 204 -20.70 4.24 -17.97
C THR A 204 -22.03 3.72 -17.41
N PRO A 205 -23.16 4.37 -17.74
CA PRO A 205 -24.47 3.88 -17.35
C PRO A 205 -24.76 2.54 -18.02
N THR A 206 -25.19 1.56 -17.23
CA THR A 206 -25.80 0.32 -17.72
C THR A 206 -27.30 0.37 -17.50
N ASP A 207 -28.06 -0.48 -18.19
CA ASP A 207 -29.51 -0.53 -18.04
C ASP A 207 -29.92 -0.76 -16.56
N GLY A 208 -30.82 0.09 -16.07
CA GLY A 208 -31.27 0.11 -14.67
C GLY A 208 -30.24 0.58 -13.63
N SER A 209 -29.04 1.03 -14.02
CA SER A 209 -28.07 1.58 -13.06
C SER A 209 -28.50 2.95 -12.54
N THR A 210 -28.19 3.25 -11.27
CA THR A 210 -28.46 4.53 -10.62
C THR A 210 -27.15 5.19 -10.25
N GLN A 211 -27.05 6.50 -10.46
CA GLN A 211 -25.82 7.23 -10.19
C GLN A 211 -25.65 7.49 -8.69
N ASP A 212 -24.46 7.20 -8.17
CA ASP A 212 -24.04 7.60 -6.82
C ASP A 212 -23.84 9.12 -6.78
N VAL A 213 -24.60 9.82 -5.94
CA VAL A 213 -24.61 11.29 -5.86
C VAL A 213 -23.31 11.89 -5.31
N VAL A 214 -22.45 11.10 -4.66
CA VAL A 214 -21.20 11.58 -4.05
C VAL A 214 -20.05 11.56 -5.05
N CYS A 215 -19.97 10.52 -5.88
CA CYS A 215 -18.83 10.31 -6.79
C CYS A 215 -19.20 10.29 -8.28
N GLY A 216 -20.49 10.20 -8.62
CA GLY A 216 -20.96 10.13 -10.01
C GLY A 216 -20.87 8.75 -10.66
N MET A 217 -20.46 7.70 -9.93
CA MET A 217 -20.35 6.33 -10.45
C MET A 217 -21.72 5.68 -10.65
N TRP A 218 -21.86 4.86 -11.69
CA TRP A 218 -23.11 4.13 -11.96
C TRP A 218 -23.17 2.81 -11.20
N VAL A 219 -24.18 2.68 -10.34
CA VAL A 219 -24.39 1.52 -9.48
C VAL A 219 -25.50 0.63 -10.05
N PRO A 220 -25.23 -0.63 -10.41
CA PRO A 220 -26.26 -1.52 -10.94
C PRO A 220 -27.27 -1.94 -9.87
N PRO A 221 -28.50 -2.35 -10.23
CA PRO A 221 -29.60 -2.62 -9.28
C PRO A 221 -29.26 -3.54 -8.11
N ARG A 222 -28.43 -4.57 -8.38
CA ARG A 222 -28.00 -5.59 -7.40
C ARG A 222 -26.60 -5.35 -6.82
N GLY A 223 -25.88 -4.31 -7.27
CA GLY A 223 -24.47 -4.08 -6.94
C GLY A 223 -24.20 -2.84 -6.09
N ALA A 224 -25.16 -2.35 -5.31
CA ALA A 224 -24.92 -1.24 -4.38
C ALA A 224 -24.22 -1.74 -3.10
N ALA A 225 -23.08 -1.12 -2.76
CA ALA A 225 -22.36 -1.38 -1.51
C ALA A 225 -23.16 -0.89 -0.29
N ALA A 226 -23.91 0.21 -0.45
CA ALA A 226 -24.83 0.73 0.56
C ALA A 226 -26.05 1.40 -0.07
N ARG A 227 -27.10 1.54 0.73
CA ARG A 227 -28.32 2.29 0.38
C ARG A 227 -28.70 3.19 1.56
N ARG A 228 -29.21 4.39 1.26
CA ARG A 228 -29.78 5.33 2.24
C ARG A 228 -31.13 5.84 1.75
N SER A 229 -31.92 6.39 2.64
CA SER A 229 -33.20 7.02 2.28
C SER A 229 -33.33 8.34 3.02
N ARG A 230 -33.66 9.41 2.30
CA ARG A 230 -33.82 10.74 2.88
C ARG A 230 -34.88 11.51 2.11
N ASN A 231 -35.81 12.15 2.82
CA ASN A 231 -36.95 12.87 2.24
C ASN A 231 -37.76 12.05 1.21
N GLY A 232 -37.90 10.74 1.43
CA GLY A 232 -38.61 9.83 0.52
C GLY A 232 -37.80 9.33 -0.69
N THR A 233 -36.63 9.90 -0.96
CA THR A 233 -35.73 9.47 -2.04
C THR A 233 -34.75 8.40 -1.54
N ARG A 234 -34.58 7.32 -2.32
CA ARG A 234 -33.57 6.29 -2.07
C ARG A 234 -32.28 6.61 -2.82
N TYR A 235 -31.17 6.61 -2.10
CA TYR A 235 -29.82 6.79 -2.65
C TYR A 235 -29.07 5.46 -2.60
N VAL A 236 -28.29 5.19 -3.65
CA VAL A 236 -27.42 4.02 -3.74
C VAL A 236 -25.97 4.49 -3.81
N PHE A 237 -25.07 3.70 -3.21
CA PHE A 237 -23.66 4.08 -3.12
C PHE A 237 -22.77 2.97 -3.66
N CYS A 238 -21.76 3.37 -4.43
CA CYS A 238 -20.76 2.48 -5.02
C CYS A 238 -19.80 1.91 -3.96
N SER A 239 -19.74 2.55 -2.79
CA SER A 239 -18.88 2.18 -1.65
C SER A 239 -19.56 2.52 -0.33
N LEU A 240 -19.12 1.90 0.77
CA LEU A 240 -19.53 2.30 2.11
C LEU A 240 -19.09 3.74 2.43
N GLU A 241 -17.95 4.16 1.89
CA GLU A 241 -17.38 5.48 2.12
C GLU A 241 -18.21 6.61 1.45
N CYS A 242 -18.74 6.39 0.24
CA CYS A 242 -19.69 7.34 -0.36
C CYS A 242 -20.96 7.45 0.50
N ALA A 243 -21.42 6.35 1.09
CA ALA A 243 -22.54 6.40 2.03
C ALA A 243 -22.18 7.15 3.32
N GLU A 244 -20.99 6.95 3.88
CA GLU A 244 -20.51 7.67 5.08
C GLU A 244 -20.35 9.18 4.81
N ARG A 245 -19.78 9.56 3.66
CA ARG A 245 -19.68 10.98 3.24
C ARG A 245 -21.05 11.61 3.05
N PHE A 246 -22.00 10.86 2.49
CA PHE A 246 -23.39 11.30 2.39
C PHE A 246 -24.04 11.41 3.78
N ASP A 247 -23.72 10.53 4.73
CA ASP A 247 -24.27 10.57 6.08
C ASP A 247 -23.74 11.80 6.88
N LEU A 248 -22.50 12.25 6.61
CA LEU A 248 -21.86 13.41 7.25
C LEU A 248 -22.48 14.75 6.85
N ASP A 249 -22.61 15.02 5.54
CA ASP A 249 -23.28 16.22 5.03
C ASP A 249 -24.10 15.92 3.77
N PRO A 250 -25.32 15.37 3.94
CA PRO A 250 -26.17 15.00 2.80
C PRO A 250 -26.72 16.22 2.04
N SER A 251 -26.83 17.38 2.68
CA SER A 251 -27.29 18.62 2.03
C SER A 251 -26.38 19.02 0.87
N GLN A 252 -25.08 18.72 0.97
CA GLN A 252 -24.11 18.98 -0.10
C GLN A 252 -24.41 18.20 -1.38
N TRP A 253 -25.07 17.04 -1.27
CA TRP A 253 -25.26 16.09 -2.39
C TRP A 253 -26.71 16.01 -2.87
N ILE A 254 -27.65 16.48 -2.05
CA ILE A 254 -29.07 16.49 -2.37
C ILE A 254 -29.40 17.88 -2.89
N SER A 255 -29.48 18.03 -4.21
CA SER A 255 -30.10 19.22 -4.80
C SER A 255 -31.57 19.27 -4.37
N THR A 256 -31.99 20.40 -3.81
CA THR A 256 -33.41 20.75 -3.68
C THR A 256 -33.99 20.79 -5.09
N GLY A 257 -34.89 19.85 -5.39
CA GLY A 257 -35.27 19.49 -6.76
C GLY A 257 -35.72 20.62 -7.68
N GLY A 258 -35.44 20.45 -8.98
CA GLY A 258 -36.04 21.22 -10.07
C GLY A 258 -35.23 21.17 -11.37
N ASP A 259 -35.71 20.36 -12.32
CA ASP A 259 -35.49 20.38 -13.77
C ASP A 259 -34.12 20.07 -14.40
N GLY A 260 -34.16 19.13 -15.36
CA GLY A 260 -33.05 18.80 -16.24
C GLY A 260 -32.65 19.96 -17.13
N GLY A 261 -31.35 20.22 -17.21
CA GLY A 261 -30.80 21.26 -18.08
C GLY A 261 -29.29 21.18 -18.15
N LYS A 262 -28.80 20.78 -19.33
CA LYS A 262 -27.43 20.85 -19.83
C LYS A 262 -26.55 21.95 -19.20
N GLN A 263 -25.30 21.61 -18.87
CA GLN A 263 -24.20 22.56 -19.01
C GLN A 263 -23.06 21.93 -19.82
N GLN A 264 -22.97 22.39 -21.07
CA GLN A 264 -21.77 22.32 -21.89
C GLN A 264 -20.76 23.32 -21.32
N HIS A 265 -19.53 22.86 -21.08
CA HIS A 265 -18.40 23.78 -20.91
C HIS A 265 -18.14 24.47 -22.24
N ALA A 266 -18.46 25.76 -22.32
CA ALA A 266 -18.01 26.64 -23.39
C ALA A 266 -16.52 26.94 -23.18
N SER A 267 -15.70 26.53 -24.14
CA SER A 267 -14.35 27.03 -24.35
C SER A 267 -14.42 28.46 -24.91
N THR A 268 -13.87 29.43 -24.19
CA THR A 268 -13.63 30.76 -24.74
C THR A 268 -12.15 30.86 -25.10
N SER A 269 -11.87 30.84 -26.40
CA SER A 269 -10.65 31.39 -26.99
C SER A 269 -10.88 32.89 -27.23
N MET A 270 -9.91 33.72 -26.84
CA MET A 270 -9.67 35.08 -27.35
C MET A 270 -8.14 35.19 -27.42
N GLU A 271 -7.60 35.11 -28.64
CA GLU A 271 -7.06 36.24 -29.44
C GLU A 271 -5.71 36.75 -28.92
#